data_AF-A0A074WR69-F1
#
_entry.id   AF-A0A074WR69-F1
#
_cell.length_a   1.000
_cell.length_b   1.000
_cell.length_c   1.000
_cell.angle_alpha   90.00
_cell.angle_beta   90.00
_cell.angle_gamma   90.00
#
_symmetry.space_group_name_H-M   'P 1'
#
loop_
_entity.id
_entity.type
_entity.pdbx_description
1 polymer ?
#
loop_
_entity_poly.entity_id
_entity_poly.type
_entity_poly.pdbx_seq_one_letter_code
_entity_poly.pdbx_strand_id
1 'polypeptide(L)'
;TARTLRLHWEYLWDVVASTRFFMIEFPNLDTWFRLWYEKNRTVKKSDLLYPCFQFNHIEAFLSITKRLVYDHPHIKEYKNENHPDLHVPPRIIGALNGARGHLRVVLARWLWAPLENMMTASCDCKEKTVYLYLKALAKTGGYPVDQQGRKSVTAICHELGSFEKHFQLPQSSKSCASCAKDWTGVVAHAVESIQEYFNGLCLDCIDHTQPKFLDEHDDYWNHLSFNTKWDLKCCVSHGQASWYSSFMGRFDTRDSLLKRVKKRFNN
;
A
#
# COMPACT_ATOMS: atom_id res chain seq x y z
N THR A 1 24.30 15.38 -23.18
CA THR A 1 23.47 15.32 -21.94
C THR A 1 22.16 16.08 -22.04
N ALA A 2 22.08 17.36 -22.43
CA ALA A 2 20.80 18.11 -22.42
C ALA A 2 19.69 17.58 -23.36
N ARG A 3 20.04 16.97 -24.50
CA ARG A 3 19.08 16.40 -25.47
C ARG A 3 18.42 15.11 -24.95
N THR A 4 19.16 14.22 -24.30
CA THR A 4 18.61 12.95 -23.78
C THR A 4 17.67 13.14 -22.59
N LEU A 5 17.73 14.29 -21.90
CA LEU A 5 16.76 14.66 -20.86
C LEU A 5 15.35 15.02 -21.41
N ARG A 6 15.20 15.19 -22.73
CA ARG A 6 13.91 15.41 -23.40
C ARG A 6 13.39 14.14 -24.09
N LEU A 7 14.02 13.00 -23.83
CA LEU A 7 13.62 11.72 -24.40
C LEU A 7 12.19 11.38 -23.95
N HIS A 8 11.33 10.97 -24.89
CA HIS A 8 9.99 10.49 -24.54
C HIS A 8 10.09 9.22 -23.69
N TRP A 9 9.20 9.07 -22.72
CA TRP A 9 9.29 8.00 -21.71
C TRP A 9 9.27 6.58 -22.31
N GLU A 10 8.64 6.39 -23.46
CA GLU A 10 8.60 5.09 -24.16
C GLU A 10 10.00 4.61 -24.55
N TYR A 11 10.88 5.54 -24.93
CA TYR A 11 12.25 5.21 -25.31
C TYR A 11 13.15 4.90 -24.10
N LEU A 12 12.68 5.08 -22.86
CA LEU A 12 13.42 4.61 -21.69
C LEU A 12 13.60 3.10 -21.71
N TRP A 13 12.62 2.39 -22.26
CA TRP A 13 12.67 0.94 -22.43
C TRP A 13 13.75 0.54 -23.44
N ASP A 14 13.91 1.29 -24.53
CA ASP A 14 15.01 1.09 -25.49
C ASP A 14 16.37 1.37 -24.85
N VAL A 15 16.47 2.37 -23.97
CA VAL A 15 17.70 2.64 -23.21
C VAL A 15 18.02 1.44 -22.32
N VAL A 16 17.05 0.91 -21.57
CA VAL A 16 17.25 -0.29 -20.75
C VAL A 16 17.66 -1.50 -21.61
N ALA A 17 16.93 -1.79 -22.69
CA ALA A 17 17.23 -2.89 -23.60
C ALA A 17 18.66 -2.80 -24.15
N SER A 18 19.05 -1.61 -24.62
CA SER A 18 20.39 -1.35 -25.15
C SER A 18 21.46 -1.55 -24.09
N THR A 19 21.24 -1.07 -22.86
CA THR A 19 22.22 -1.23 -21.77
C THR A 19 22.44 -2.69 -21.39
N ARG A 20 21.38 -3.52 -21.41
CA ARG A 20 21.50 -4.97 -21.20
C ARG A 20 22.24 -5.64 -22.36
N PHE A 21 21.88 -5.30 -23.60
CA PHE A 21 22.48 -5.89 -24.80
C PHE A 21 23.98 -5.61 -24.90
N PHE A 22 24.39 -4.37 -24.64
CA PHE A 22 25.80 -3.97 -24.71
C PHE A 22 26.59 -4.24 -23.42
N MET A 23 25.97 -4.90 -22.42
CA MET A 23 26.57 -5.18 -21.10
C MET A 23 27.22 -3.96 -20.45
N ILE A 24 26.56 -2.82 -20.58
CA ILE A 24 27.11 -1.54 -20.15
C ILE A 24 26.82 -1.36 -18.66
N GLU A 25 27.84 -1.51 -17.82
CA GLU A 25 27.80 -1.10 -16.41
C GLU A 25 28.05 0.42 -16.32
N PHE A 26 26.99 1.23 -16.15
CA PHE A 26 27.15 2.68 -15.92
C PHE A 26 26.56 3.11 -14.58
N PRO A 27 27.39 3.46 -13.59
CA PRO A 27 26.97 4.22 -12.41
C PRO A 27 26.30 5.57 -12.75
N ASN A 28 26.58 6.09 -13.95
CA ASN A 28 26.07 7.38 -14.42
C ASN A 28 24.63 7.32 -14.97
N LEU A 29 24.07 6.13 -15.22
CA LEU A 29 22.71 6.00 -15.76
C LEU A 29 21.64 6.31 -14.72
N ASP A 30 21.82 5.91 -13.46
CA ASP A 30 20.91 6.27 -12.36
C ASP A 30 20.87 7.78 -12.17
N THR A 31 22.04 8.43 -12.23
CA THR A 31 22.15 9.89 -12.16
C THR A 31 21.47 10.56 -13.35
N TRP A 32 21.66 10.04 -14.57
CA TRP A 32 20.96 10.54 -15.75
C TRP A 32 19.45 10.35 -15.65
N PHE A 33 18.99 9.19 -15.17
CA PHE A 33 17.57 8.89 -15.04
C PHE A 33 16.91 9.78 -13.99
N ARG A 34 17.59 10.07 -12.87
CA ARG A 34 17.14 11.05 -11.87
C ARG A 34 16.94 12.43 -12.50
N LEU A 35 17.92 12.93 -13.24
CA LEU A 35 17.82 14.21 -13.96
C LEU A 35 16.72 14.20 -15.03
N TRP A 36 16.53 13.06 -15.71
CA TRP A 36 15.46 12.89 -16.68
C TRP A 36 14.09 12.95 -15.97
N TYR A 37 13.92 12.22 -14.87
CA TYR A 37 12.68 12.15 -14.13
C TYR A 37 12.28 13.51 -13.56
N GLU A 38 13.25 14.26 -13.00
CA GLU A 38 13.04 15.61 -12.49
C GLU A 38 12.53 16.58 -13.55
N LYS A 39 12.99 16.43 -14.79
CA LYS A 39 12.58 17.28 -15.91
C LYS A 39 11.25 16.84 -16.54
N ASN A 40 10.86 15.59 -16.32
CA ASN A 40 9.68 14.95 -16.90
C ASN A 40 8.66 14.50 -15.82
N ARG A 41 8.58 15.21 -14.68
CA ARG A 41 7.71 14.90 -13.52
C ARG A 41 6.21 14.76 -13.85
N THR A 42 5.77 15.21 -15.02
CA THR A 42 4.39 15.04 -15.51
C THR A 42 4.11 13.61 -15.95
N VAL A 43 5.14 12.80 -16.25
CA VAL A 43 5.00 11.39 -16.58
C VAL A 43 4.76 10.59 -15.30
N LYS A 44 3.51 10.57 -14.83
CA LYS A 44 3.08 9.81 -13.63
C LYS A 44 2.34 8.54 -14.02
N LYS A 45 2.98 7.70 -14.83
CA LYS A 45 2.35 6.49 -15.36
C LYS A 45 2.88 5.25 -14.65
N SER A 46 2.02 4.24 -14.52
CA SER A 46 2.39 2.85 -14.23
C SER A 46 3.53 2.34 -15.11
N ASP A 47 3.67 2.92 -16.30
CA ASP A 47 4.59 2.53 -17.35
C ASP A 47 6.05 2.88 -17.03
N LEU A 48 6.28 3.67 -15.97
CA LEU A 48 7.61 3.92 -15.42
C LEU A 48 8.01 2.94 -14.32
N LEU A 49 7.13 2.00 -13.91
CA LEU A 49 7.42 1.07 -12.82
C LEU A 49 8.71 0.27 -13.08
N TYR A 50 8.85 -0.31 -14.27
CA TYR A 50 10.04 -1.06 -14.65
C TYR A 50 11.28 -0.18 -14.84
N PRO A 51 11.24 0.94 -15.58
CA PRO A 51 12.37 1.88 -15.64
C PRO A 51 12.85 2.35 -14.25
N CYS A 52 11.95 2.72 -13.34
CA CYS A 52 12.31 3.14 -11.99
C CYS A 52 12.95 2.01 -11.18
N PHE A 53 12.51 0.76 -11.38
CA PHE A 53 13.15 -0.41 -10.78
C PHE A 53 14.57 -0.62 -11.34
N GLN A 54 14.72 -0.56 -12.66
CA GLN A 54 15.99 -0.83 -13.34
C GLN A 54 17.08 0.22 -13.04
N PHE A 55 16.71 1.50 -12.97
CA PHE A 55 17.62 2.62 -12.68
C PHE A 55 17.68 2.98 -11.20
N ASN A 56 17.22 2.10 -10.31
CA ASN A 56 17.20 2.27 -8.86
C ASN A 56 16.67 3.65 -8.39
N HIS A 57 15.61 4.16 -9.03
CA HIS A 57 15.02 5.45 -8.66
C HIS A 57 13.96 5.25 -7.59
N ILE A 58 14.43 5.22 -6.34
CA ILE A 58 13.68 4.84 -5.15
C ILE A 58 12.42 5.70 -4.96
N GLU A 59 12.53 7.03 -5.05
CA GLU A 59 11.42 7.95 -4.79
C GLU A 59 10.29 7.80 -5.83
N ALA A 60 10.67 7.68 -7.10
CA ALA A 60 9.72 7.49 -8.19
C ALA A 60 9.04 6.12 -8.08
N PHE A 61 9.80 5.07 -7.79
CA PHE A 61 9.27 3.72 -7.59
C PHE A 61 8.29 3.66 -6.41
N LEU A 62 8.66 4.25 -5.27
CA LEU A 62 7.81 4.38 -4.08
C LEU A 62 6.50 5.12 -4.42
N SER A 63 6.58 6.26 -5.11
CA SER A 63 5.41 7.05 -5.48
C SER A 63 4.46 6.32 -6.45
N ILE A 64 5.01 5.69 -7.49
CA ILE A 64 4.23 4.93 -8.49
C ILE A 64 3.51 3.76 -7.81
N THR A 65 4.22 3.01 -6.97
CA THR A 65 3.65 1.85 -6.27
C THR A 65 2.59 2.24 -5.24
N LYS A 66 2.76 3.37 -4.52
CA LYS A 66 1.69 3.95 -3.67
C LYS A 66 0.43 4.18 -4.51
N ARG A 67 0.56 4.91 -5.61
CA ARG A 67 -0.56 5.24 -6.50
C ARG A 67 -1.25 3.99 -7.06
N LEU A 68 -0.49 2.98 -7.48
CA LEU A 68 -1.03 1.72 -7.95
C LEU A 68 -1.90 1.04 -6.89
N VAL A 69 -1.42 0.98 -5.64
CA VAL A 69 -2.14 0.34 -4.52
C VAL A 69 -3.44 1.06 -4.17
N TYR A 70 -3.43 2.39 -4.16
CA TYR A 70 -4.60 3.18 -3.76
C TYR A 70 -5.65 3.31 -4.86
N ASP A 71 -5.21 3.53 -6.11
CA ASP A 71 -6.09 4.00 -7.19
C ASP A 71 -6.57 2.89 -8.13
N HIS A 72 -5.97 1.70 -8.10
CA HIS A 72 -6.33 0.63 -9.04
C HIS A 72 -7.16 -0.47 -8.37
N PRO A 73 -8.28 -0.88 -8.98
CA PRO A 73 -9.09 -1.97 -8.47
C PRO A 73 -8.40 -3.33 -8.61
N HIS A 74 -7.52 -3.48 -9.58
CA HIS A 74 -6.64 -4.65 -9.74
C HIS A 74 -5.38 -4.20 -10.46
N ILE A 75 -4.22 -4.53 -9.90
CA ILE A 75 -2.94 -4.03 -10.36
C ILE A 75 -2.36 -5.04 -11.34
N LYS A 76 -2.11 -4.58 -12.56
CA LYS A 76 -1.38 -5.31 -13.60
C LYS A 76 -0.15 -4.51 -13.98
N GLU A 77 0.90 -5.21 -14.40
CA GLU A 77 2.06 -4.56 -14.97
C GLU A 77 1.72 -3.97 -16.35
N TYR A 78 2.33 -2.83 -16.67
CA TYR A 78 2.30 -2.30 -18.02
C TYR A 78 3.13 -3.20 -18.94
N LYS A 79 2.52 -3.69 -20.03
CA LYS A 79 3.20 -4.50 -21.03
C LYS A 79 3.69 -3.60 -22.17
N ASN A 80 5.01 -3.44 -22.30
CA ASN A 80 5.57 -2.81 -23.49
C ASN A 80 5.58 -3.82 -24.65
N GLU A 81 4.89 -3.51 -25.75
CA GLU A 81 4.79 -4.41 -26.91
C GLU A 81 6.14 -4.59 -27.64
N ASN A 82 7.00 -3.57 -27.62
CA ASN A 82 8.31 -3.60 -28.25
C ASN A 82 9.36 -4.35 -27.41
N HIS A 83 9.13 -4.46 -26.09
CA HIS A 83 10.06 -5.05 -25.13
C HIS A 83 9.33 -6.00 -24.16
N PRO A 84 8.76 -7.12 -24.66
CA PRO A 84 7.94 -8.02 -23.84
C PRO A 84 8.75 -8.82 -22.81
N ASP A 85 10.07 -8.87 -22.96
CA ASP A 85 11.04 -9.50 -22.06
C ASP A 85 11.48 -8.58 -20.90
N LEU A 86 11.15 -7.29 -20.98
CA LEU A 86 11.43 -6.32 -19.94
C LEU A 86 10.22 -6.20 -19.02
N HIS A 87 10.41 -6.57 -17.76
CA HIS A 87 9.38 -6.51 -16.73
C HIS A 87 10.00 -6.54 -15.34
N VAL A 88 9.28 -6.06 -14.33
CA VAL A 88 9.68 -6.22 -12.93
C VAL A 88 9.59 -7.69 -12.52
N PRO A 89 10.27 -8.12 -11.44
CA PRO A 89 10.02 -9.45 -10.89
C PRO A 89 8.53 -9.64 -10.60
N PRO A 90 7.88 -10.75 -11.03
CA PRO A 90 6.43 -10.93 -10.87
C PRO A 90 5.92 -10.79 -9.43
N ARG A 91 6.81 -11.04 -8.45
CA ARG A 91 6.55 -10.85 -7.03
C ARG A 91 6.20 -9.41 -6.66
N ILE A 92 6.71 -8.42 -7.37
CA ILE A 92 6.38 -7.00 -7.16
C ILE A 92 4.89 -6.79 -7.39
N ILE A 93 4.33 -7.30 -8.50
CA ILE A 93 2.90 -7.19 -8.79
C ILE A 93 2.05 -7.95 -7.76
N GLY A 94 2.53 -9.11 -7.31
CA GLY A 94 1.91 -9.87 -6.22
C GLY A 94 1.90 -9.09 -4.90
N ALA A 95 3.02 -8.46 -4.54
CA ALA A 95 3.16 -7.63 -3.35
C ALA A 95 2.23 -6.41 -3.38
N LEU A 96 2.12 -5.73 -4.53
CA LEU A 96 1.19 -4.60 -4.70
C LEU A 96 -0.27 -5.02 -4.50
N ASN A 97 -0.70 -6.13 -5.12
CA ASN A 97 -2.05 -6.64 -4.91
C ASN A 97 -2.29 -7.11 -3.46
N GLY A 98 -1.26 -7.68 -2.82
CA GLY A 98 -1.28 -8.04 -1.41
C GLY A 98 -1.43 -6.83 -0.48
N ALA A 99 -0.64 -5.78 -0.70
CA ALA A 99 -0.72 -4.51 0.04
C ALA A 99 -2.11 -3.89 -0.09
N ARG A 100 -2.67 -3.83 -1.31
CA ARG A 100 -4.05 -3.39 -1.56
C ARG A 100 -5.07 -4.20 -0.77
N GLY A 101 -4.95 -5.53 -0.78
CA GLY A 101 -5.83 -6.41 0.00
C GLY A 101 -5.71 -6.15 1.50
N HIS A 102 -4.49 -5.93 1.98
CA HIS A 102 -4.23 -5.63 3.38
C HIS A 102 -4.85 -4.30 3.83
N LEU A 103 -4.73 -3.23 3.03
CA LEU A 103 -5.38 -1.94 3.35
C LEU A 103 -6.88 -2.08 3.59
N ARG A 104 -7.56 -2.91 2.80
CA ARG A 104 -8.99 -3.18 2.96
C ARG A 104 -9.30 -3.90 4.27
N VAL A 105 -8.49 -4.89 4.64
CA VAL A 105 -8.62 -5.60 5.90
C VAL A 105 -8.41 -4.66 7.08
N VAL A 106 -7.40 -3.79 7.02
CA VAL A 106 -7.12 -2.79 8.04
C VAL A 106 -8.29 -1.80 8.18
N LEU A 107 -8.78 -1.25 7.07
CA LEU A 107 -9.94 -0.35 7.07
C LEU A 107 -11.19 -1.02 7.64
N ALA A 108 -11.49 -2.26 7.22
CA ALA A 108 -12.62 -3.02 7.76
C ALA A 108 -12.51 -3.21 9.28
N ARG A 109 -11.31 -3.54 9.77
CA ARG A 109 -11.03 -3.69 11.21
C ARG A 109 -11.22 -2.37 11.96
N TRP A 110 -10.75 -1.25 11.42
CA TRP A 110 -10.92 0.06 12.06
C TRP A 110 -12.38 0.51 12.12
N LEU A 111 -13.17 0.24 11.08
CA LEU A 111 -14.61 0.50 11.09
C LEU A 111 -15.37 -0.42 12.05
N TRP A 112 -14.84 -1.62 12.32
CA TRP A 112 -15.41 -2.59 13.26
C TRP A 112 -15.04 -2.32 14.72
N ALA A 113 -13.82 -1.87 15.01
CA ALA A 113 -13.31 -1.69 16.37
C ALA A 113 -14.26 -0.93 17.34
N PRO A 114 -14.96 0.15 16.93
CA PRO A 114 -15.94 0.82 17.80
C PRO A 114 -17.11 -0.06 18.24
N LEU A 115 -17.43 -1.11 17.47
CA LEU A 115 -18.50 -2.06 17.78
C LEU A 115 -18.07 -3.06 18.86
N GLU A 116 -16.79 -3.40 18.97
CA GLU A 116 -16.28 -4.25 20.05
C GLU A 116 -16.62 -3.65 21.42
N ASN A 117 -16.43 -2.32 21.55
CA ASN A 117 -16.83 -1.57 22.75
C ASN A 117 -18.36 -1.54 22.96
N MET A 118 -19.16 -1.64 21.89
CA MET A 118 -20.62 -1.69 22.01
C MET A 118 -21.12 -3.07 22.48
N MET A 119 -20.40 -4.14 22.16
CA MET A 119 -20.78 -5.50 22.55
C MET A 119 -20.79 -5.67 24.07
N THR A 120 -19.92 -4.95 24.78
CA THR A 120 -19.80 -4.99 26.25
C THR A 120 -20.64 -3.92 26.96
N ALA A 121 -21.26 -2.99 26.22
CA ALA A 121 -22.08 -1.94 26.82
C ALA A 121 -23.36 -2.52 27.47
N SER A 122 -23.73 -2.01 28.64
CA SER A 122 -24.94 -2.43 29.37
C SER A 122 -26.19 -1.61 29.03
N CYS A 123 -26.04 -0.50 28.28
CA CYS A 123 -27.15 0.39 27.98
C CYS A 123 -28.15 -0.19 26.96
N ASP A 124 -29.44 0.08 27.16
CA ASP A 124 -30.52 -0.38 26.29
C ASP A 124 -30.48 0.24 24.88
N CYS A 125 -29.86 1.42 24.75
CA CYS A 125 -29.77 2.12 23.48
C CYS A 125 -28.66 1.60 22.54
N LYS A 126 -27.85 0.62 22.97
CA LYS A 126 -26.73 0.08 22.19
C LYS A 126 -27.17 -0.55 20.87
N GLU A 127 -28.22 -1.36 20.89
CA GLU A 127 -28.66 -2.13 19.73
C GLU A 127 -29.12 -1.20 18.60
N LYS A 128 -29.92 -0.18 18.96
CA LYS A 128 -30.37 0.85 18.03
C LYS A 128 -29.20 1.65 17.47
N THR A 129 -28.22 1.99 18.30
CA THR A 129 -27.03 2.73 17.88
C THR A 129 -26.18 1.92 16.90
N VAL A 130 -25.90 0.66 17.22
CA VAL A 130 -25.16 -0.29 16.36
C VAL A 130 -25.88 -0.49 15.03
N TYR A 131 -27.19 -0.72 15.05
CA TYR A 131 -27.99 -0.88 13.84
C TYR A 131 -27.92 0.36 12.94
N LEU A 132 -28.10 1.57 13.49
CA LEU A 132 -28.03 2.80 12.71
C LEU A 132 -26.63 3.07 12.16
N TYR A 133 -25.58 2.75 12.92
CA TYR A 133 -24.19 2.85 12.46
C TYR A 133 -23.94 1.94 11.26
N LEU A 134 -24.23 0.64 11.37
CA LEU A 134 -24.06 -0.32 10.29
C LEU A 134 -24.93 0.02 9.08
N LYS A 135 -26.17 0.47 9.30
CA LYS A 135 -27.07 0.94 8.24
C LYS A 135 -26.51 2.16 7.51
N ALA A 136 -25.94 3.12 8.24
CA ALA A 136 -25.32 4.30 7.64
C ALA A 136 -24.07 3.94 6.85
N LEU A 137 -23.20 3.06 7.38
CA LEU A 137 -22.05 2.52 6.65
C LEU A 137 -22.49 1.84 5.34
N ALA A 138 -23.48 0.94 5.39
CA ALA A 138 -23.97 0.26 4.19
C ALA A 138 -24.51 1.25 3.14
N LYS A 139 -25.18 2.32 3.58
CA LYS A 139 -25.72 3.37 2.67
C LYS A 139 -24.64 4.17 1.93
N THR A 140 -23.41 4.22 2.44
CA THR A 140 -22.30 4.88 1.74
C THR A 140 -21.95 4.20 0.41
N GLY A 141 -22.20 2.89 0.31
CA GLY A 141 -21.73 2.06 -0.81
C GLY A 141 -20.30 1.53 -0.67
N GLY A 142 -19.53 2.02 0.31
CA GLY A 142 -18.14 1.61 0.58
C GLY A 142 -18.01 0.44 1.57
N TYR A 143 -19.09 0.10 2.28
CA TYR A 143 -19.16 -0.99 3.26
C TYR A 143 -20.19 -2.04 2.83
N PRO A 144 -19.95 -3.37 3.02
CA PRO A 144 -18.76 -3.99 3.60
C PRO A 144 -17.52 -3.89 2.69
N VAL A 145 -16.37 -3.54 3.26
CA VAL A 145 -15.14 -3.22 2.52
C VAL A 145 -14.60 -4.43 1.74
N ASP A 146 -14.73 -5.62 2.32
CA ASP A 146 -14.35 -6.91 1.73
C ASP A 146 -15.18 -7.26 0.49
N GLN A 147 -16.43 -6.76 0.39
CA GLN A 147 -17.30 -6.98 -0.76
C GLN A 147 -17.04 -5.98 -1.91
N GLN A 148 -16.21 -4.96 -1.70
CA GLN A 148 -15.88 -3.95 -2.72
C GLN A 148 -14.72 -4.38 -3.63
N GLY A 149 -14.70 -5.65 -4.06
CA GLY A 149 -13.64 -6.25 -4.91
C GLY A 149 -13.23 -5.40 -6.12
N ARG A 150 -14.21 -4.76 -6.76
CA ARG A 150 -14.07 -4.01 -8.02
C ARG A 150 -13.70 -2.52 -7.87
N LYS A 151 -13.65 -2.00 -6.66
CA LYS A 151 -13.34 -0.57 -6.40
C LYS A 151 -11.87 -0.38 -6.03
N SER A 152 -11.32 0.81 -6.22
CA SER A 152 -10.01 1.15 -5.67
C SER A 152 -10.13 1.46 -4.16
N VAL A 153 -9.02 1.51 -3.43
CA VAL A 153 -9.05 1.93 -2.01
C VAL A 153 -9.53 3.37 -1.91
N THR A 154 -9.04 4.24 -2.81
CA THR A 154 -9.47 5.65 -2.92
C THR A 154 -10.99 5.76 -3.14
N ALA A 155 -11.56 4.95 -4.03
CA ALA A 155 -13.00 4.96 -4.30
C ALA A 155 -13.83 4.53 -3.09
N ILE A 156 -13.40 3.47 -2.37
CA ILE A 156 -14.04 3.03 -1.12
C ILE A 156 -14.00 4.16 -0.07
N CYS A 157 -12.86 4.82 0.09
CA CYS A 157 -12.69 5.94 1.01
C CYS A 157 -13.61 7.12 0.66
N HIS A 158 -13.69 7.46 -0.62
CA HIS A 158 -14.57 8.53 -1.10
C HIS A 158 -16.05 8.26 -0.78
N GLU A 159 -16.51 7.02 -1.01
CA GLU A 159 -17.86 6.59 -0.66
C GLU A 159 -18.11 6.67 0.85
N LEU A 160 -17.20 6.13 1.68
CA LEU A 160 -17.28 6.21 3.13
C LEU A 160 -17.33 7.65 3.65
N GLY A 161 -16.73 8.60 2.93
CA GLY A 161 -16.79 10.03 3.23
C GLY A 161 -18.21 10.61 3.25
N SER A 162 -19.22 9.93 2.69
CA SER A 162 -20.62 10.35 2.78
C SER A 162 -21.33 9.91 4.07
N PHE A 163 -20.65 9.20 4.97
CA PHE A 163 -21.23 8.59 6.16
C PHE A 163 -22.08 9.56 7.01
N GLU A 164 -21.59 10.78 7.24
CA GLU A 164 -22.28 11.82 8.03
C GLU A 164 -23.69 12.12 7.49
N LYS A 165 -23.88 12.05 6.16
CA LYS A 165 -25.19 12.29 5.52
C LYS A 165 -26.20 11.19 5.82
N HIS A 166 -25.74 10.03 6.29
CA HIS A 166 -26.56 8.83 6.51
C HIS A 166 -26.73 8.46 7.97
N PHE A 167 -25.89 9.00 8.86
CA PHE A 167 -25.90 8.68 10.28
C PHE A 167 -26.55 9.78 11.11
N GLN A 168 -27.47 9.39 11.98
CA GLN A 168 -28.03 10.25 13.01
C GLN A 168 -28.07 9.48 14.32
N LEU A 169 -27.46 10.04 15.36
CA LEU A 169 -27.48 9.43 16.68
C LEU A 169 -28.92 9.41 17.22
N PRO A 170 -29.43 8.25 17.70
CA PRO A 170 -30.76 8.19 18.30
C PRO A 170 -30.91 9.16 19.46
N GLN A 171 -32.09 9.77 19.60
CA GLN A 171 -32.39 10.65 20.75
C GLN A 171 -32.18 9.91 22.09
N SER A 172 -32.55 8.63 22.16
CA SER A 172 -32.34 7.74 23.31
C SER A 172 -30.86 7.53 23.67
N SER A 173 -29.95 7.81 22.73
CA SER A 173 -28.51 7.57 22.87
C SER A 173 -27.74 8.85 23.19
N LYS A 174 -28.34 10.04 23.09
CA LYS A 174 -27.64 11.34 23.25
C LYS A 174 -27.07 11.57 24.65
N SER A 175 -27.72 11.06 25.69
CA SER A 175 -27.26 11.16 27.08
C SER A 175 -26.46 9.93 27.53
N CYS A 176 -26.29 8.92 26.67
CA CYS A 176 -25.61 7.68 27.02
C CYS A 176 -24.10 7.81 26.76
N ALA A 177 -23.28 7.72 27.81
CA ALA A 177 -21.82 7.82 27.69
C ALA A 177 -21.21 6.77 26.73
N SER A 178 -21.79 5.57 26.62
CA SER A 178 -21.29 4.52 25.71
C SER A 178 -21.68 4.76 24.24
N CYS A 179 -22.85 5.36 23.98
CA CYS A 179 -23.40 5.52 22.64
C CYS A 179 -23.15 6.91 22.03
N ALA A 180 -23.07 7.96 22.86
CA ALA A 180 -22.86 9.35 22.47
C ALA A 180 -21.39 9.67 22.12
N LYS A 181 -20.78 8.80 21.33
CA LYS A 181 -19.44 9.01 20.76
C LYS A 181 -19.56 9.70 19.41
N ASP A 182 -18.46 10.32 18.98
CA ASP A 182 -18.35 10.90 17.65
C ASP A 182 -18.13 9.81 16.59
N TRP A 183 -19.23 9.18 16.16
CA TRP A 183 -19.23 8.14 15.13
C TRP A 183 -18.76 8.67 13.77
N THR A 184 -19.05 9.94 13.47
CA THR A 184 -18.60 10.56 12.22
C THR A 184 -17.08 10.73 12.24
N GLY A 185 -16.53 11.26 13.33
CA GLY A 185 -15.08 11.38 13.52
C GLY A 185 -14.36 10.03 13.48
N VAL A 186 -14.96 8.97 14.01
CA VAL A 186 -14.42 7.60 13.91
C VAL A 186 -14.26 7.15 12.45
N VAL A 187 -15.30 7.33 11.62
CA VAL A 187 -15.24 6.93 10.20
C VAL A 187 -14.28 7.82 9.42
N ALA A 188 -14.32 9.14 9.64
CA ALA A 188 -13.42 10.10 9.01
C ALA A 188 -11.96 9.78 9.33
N HIS A 189 -11.63 9.54 10.61
CA HIS A 189 -10.28 9.20 11.04
C HIS A 189 -9.78 7.88 10.43
N ALA A 190 -10.65 6.87 10.31
CA ALA A 190 -10.29 5.60 9.64
C ALA A 190 -9.98 5.82 8.15
N VAL A 191 -10.74 6.68 7.47
CA VAL A 191 -10.53 7.05 6.07
C VAL A 191 -9.24 7.85 5.88
N GLU A 192 -8.99 8.86 6.71
CA GLU A 192 -7.76 9.66 6.65
C GLU A 192 -6.52 8.79 6.93
N SER A 193 -6.59 7.95 7.98
CA SER A 193 -5.49 7.08 8.37
C SER A 193 -5.15 6.06 7.29
N ILE A 194 -6.14 5.52 6.56
CA ILE A 194 -5.86 4.49 5.57
C ILE A 194 -5.20 5.07 4.32
N GLN A 195 -5.50 6.32 3.96
CA GLN A 195 -4.91 7.01 2.81
C GLN A 195 -3.40 7.25 2.95
N GLU A 196 -2.89 7.29 4.18
CA GLU A 196 -1.46 7.45 4.47
C GLU A 196 -0.77 6.20 5.02
N TYR A 197 -1.53 5.10 5.23
CA TYR A 197 -1.00 3.88 5.85
C TYR A 197 0.13 3.21 5.06
N PHE A 198 0.10 3.28 3.72
CA PHE A 198 1.09 2.68 2.83
C PHE A 198 1.82 3.75 2.02
N ASN A 199 3.15 3.77 2.08
CA ASN A 199 3.95 4.78 1.39
C ASN A 199 4.35 4.37 -0.02
N GLY A 200 4.18 3.09 -0.40
CA GLY A 200 4.77 2.49 -1.61
C GLY A 200 5.70 1.33 -1.25
N LEU A 201 6.17 0.61 -2.26
CA LEU A 201 7.25 -0.37 -2.09
C LEU A 201 8.61 0.34 -2.06
N CYS A 202 9.48 -0.07 -1.15
CA CYS A 202 10.81 0.47 -0.96
C CYS A 202 11.85 -0.44 -1.63
N LEU A 203 12.64 0.11 -2.56
CA LEU A 203 13.68 -0.64 -3.26
C LEU A 203 14.79 -1.11 -2.31
N ASP A 204 15.16 -0.31 -1.30
CA ASP A 204 16.15 -0.74 -0.30
C ASP A 204 15.64 -1.93 0.51
N CYS A 205 14.37 -1.91 0.93
CA CYS A 205 13.76 -3.06 1.62
C CYS A 205 13.69 -4.29 0.71
N ILE A 206 13.36 -4.10 -0.57
CA ILE A 206 13.38 -5.18 -1.57
C ILE A 206 14.79 -5.78 -1.65
N ASP A 207 15.82 -4.95 -1.80
CA ASP A 207 17.22 -5.36 -1.95
C ASP A 207 17.76 -6.03 -0.68
N HIS A 208 17.52 -5.46 0.50
CA HIS A 208 17.97 -6.00 1.78
C HIS A 208 17.35 -7.36 2.10
N THR A 209 16.12 -7.62 1.64
CA THR A 209 15.37 -8.84 1.96
C THR A 209 15.42 -9.88 0.85
N GLN A 210 16.16 -9.62 -0.24
CA GLN A 210 16.48 -10.67 -1.20
C GLN A 210 17.38 -11.70 -0.50
N PRO A 211 17.21 -13.01 -0.77
CA PRO A 211 18.08 -14.03 -0.19
C PRO A 211 19.50 -13.86 -0.75
N LYS A 212 20.36 -13.15 -0.02
CA LYS A 212 21.77 -12.93 -0.39
C LYS A 212 22.68 -14.02 0.19
N PHE A 213 22.25 -14.73 1.24
CA PHE A 213 23.03 -15.78 1.91
C PHE A 213 22.21 -17.03 2.28
N LEU A 214 22.90 -18.03 2.84
CA LEU A 214 22.43 -19.40 3.10
C LEU A 214 21.45 -19.54 4.28
N ASP A 215 21.40 -18.57 5.21
CA ASP A 215 20.50 -18.62 6.38
C ASP A 215 19.38 -17.58 6.27
N GLU A 216 18.18 -18.11 6.10
CA GLU A 216 16.91 -17.43 5.89
C GLU A 216 16.31 -16.79 7.14
N HIS A 217 16.64 -17.32 8.31
CA HIS A 217 16.08 -16.85 9.57
C HIS A 217 16.84 -15.63 10.08
N ASP A 218 18.16 -15.59 9.88
CA ASP A 218 18.98 -14.47 10.31
C ASP A 218 18.64 -13.18 9.55
N ASP A 219 18.47 -13.21 8.23
CA ASP A 219 18.10 -12.00 7.46
C ASP A 219 16.74 -11.43 7.93
N TYR A 220 15.75 -12.29 8.21
CA TYR A 220 14.44 -11.87 8.70
C TYR A 220 14.47 -11.38 10.16
N TRP A 221 15.06 -12.15 11.08
CA TRP A 221 15.10 -11.80 12.50
C TRP A 221 16.01 -10.61 12.76
N ASN A 222 17.14 -10.50 12.05
CA ASN A 222 17.98 -9.30 12.10
C ASN A 222 17.28 -8.08 11.51
N HIS A 223 16.23 -8.22 10.70
CA HIS A 223 15.47 -7.07 10.22
C HIS A 223 14.25 -6.73 11.09
N LEU A 224 13.81 -7.63 11.97
CA LEU A 224 12.75 -7.37 12.96
C LEU A 224 13.29 -6.96 14.34
N SER A 225 14.54 -7.28 14.65
CA SER A 225 15.15 -7.02 15.96
C SER A 225 15.62 -5.57 16.17
N PHE A 226 15.73 -4.76 15.11
CA PHE A 226 16.10 -3.34 15.24
C PHE A 226 14.88 -2.48 15.58
N ASN A 227 14.91 -1.91 16.79
CA ASN A 227 14.09 -0.80 17.30
C ASN A 227 13.25 -0.06 16.23
N THR A 228 11.98 -0.46 16.08
CA THR A 228 10.76 0.28 15.65
C THR A 228 10.83 1.29 14.48
N LYS A 229 11.97 1.46 13.81
CA LYS A 229 12.18 2.32 12.65
C LYS A 229 12.23 1.45 11.40
N TRP A 230 11.07 1.32 10.77
CA TRP A 230 10.85 0.47 9.60
C TRP A 230 11.66 0.90 8.36
N ASP A 231 12.10 2.16 8.32
CA ASP A 231 12.91 2.75 7.25
C ASP A 231 14.40 2.85 7.62
N LEU A 232 14.84 2.18 8.70
CA LEU A 232 16.24 2.17 9.09
C LEU A 232 17.12 1.61 7.96
N LYS A 233 18.13 2.38 7.54
CA LYS A 233 19.01 2.11 6.38
C LYS A 233 18.35 2.25 5.00
N CYS A 234 17.13 2.77 4.90
CA CYS A 234 16.52 3.12 3.63
C CYS A 234 16.81 4.58 3.27
N CYS A 235 16.93 4.88 1.97
CA CYS A 235 17.11 6.24 1.45
C CYS A 235 15.82 7.07 1.50
N VAL A 236 14.67 6.42 1.69
CA VAL A 236 13.35 7.05 1.78
C VAL A 236 12.66 6.67 3.08
N SER A 237 11.93 7.61 3.67
CA SER A 237 11.14 7.33 4.86
C SER A 237 9.85 6.60 4.52
N HIS A 238 9.54 5.56 5.28
CA HIS A 238 8.31 4.78 5.13
C HIS A 238 7.94 4.00 6.40
N GLY A 239 6.67 3.66 6.52
CA GLY A 239 6.14 2.91 7.66
C GLY A 239 6.21 1.39 7.53
N GLN A 240 5.62 0.74 8.53
CA GLN A 240 5.52 -0.70 8.66
C GLN A 240 4.86 -1.38 7.44
N ALA A 241 3.78 -0.81 6.91
CA ALA A 241 3.03 -1.43 5.79
C ALA A 241 3.87 -1.51 4.51
N SER A 242 4.64 -0.45 4.24
CA SER A 242 5.61 -0.40 3.14
C SER A 242 6.72 -1.43 3.33
N TRP A 243 7.28 -1.52 4.54
CA TRP A 243 8.31 -2.50 4.86
C TRP A 243 7.84 -3.95 4.63
N TYR A 244 6.70 -4.35 5.21
CA TYR A 244 6.18 -5.72 5.05
C TYR A 244 5.85 -6.07 3.61
N SER A 245 5.29 -5.12 2.86
CA SER A 245 4.93 -5.34 1.45
C SER A 245 6.17 -5.41 0.56
N SER A 246 7.26 -4.77 0.95
CA SER A 246 8.54 -4.76 0.24
C SER A 246 9.42 -5.97 0.55
N PHE A 247 9.02 -6.81 1.51
CA PHE A 247 9.79 -7.99 1.90
C PHE A 247 9.75 -9.08 0.81
N MET A 248 10.92 -9.45 0.26
CA MET A 248 11.07 -10.30 -0.92
C MET A 248 11.65 -11.70 -0.67
N GLY A 249 11.75 -12.16 0.58
CA GLY A 249 12.31 -13.48 0.97
C GLY A 249 11.80 -14.70 0.17
N ARG A 250 12.38 -15.91 0.36
CA ARG A 250 12.01 -17.10 -0.44
C ARG A 250 10.52 -17.48 -0.29
N PHE A 251 9.93 -18.05 -1.36
CA PHE A 251 8.47 -18.23 -1.51
C PHE A 251 7.84 -19.07 -0.38
N ASP A 252 8.52 -20.15 0.02
CA ASP A 252 7.98 -21.15 0.95
C ASP A 252 7.99 -20.68 2.41
N THR A 253 8.93 -19.79 2.74
CA THR A 253 9.20 -19.37 4.11
C THR A 253 8.47 -18.09 4.46
N ARG A 254 8.24 -17.18 3.50
CA ARG A 254 7.42 -15.98 3.73
C ARG A 254 6.02 -16.34 4.20
N ASP A 255 5.31 -17.23 3.49
CA ASP A 255 3.93 -17.59 3.84
C ASP A 255 3.87 -18.36 5.18
N SER A 256 4.86 -19.19 5.47
CA SER A 256 5.01 -19.89 6.75
C SER A 256 5.28 -18.92 7.92
N LEU A 257 6.14 -17.91 7.70
CA LEU A 257 6.47 -16.89 8.68
C LEU A 257 5.31 -15.91 8.91
N LEU A 258 4.67 -15.41 7.85
CA LEU A 258 3.49 -14.54 7.95
C LEU A 258 2.33 -15.24 8.66
N LYS A 259 2.15 -16.56 8.45
CA LYS A 259 1.18 -17.37 9.20
C LYS A 259 1.52 -17.47 10.69
N ARG A 260 2.80 -17.68 11.04
CA ARG A 260 3.26 -17.72 12.45
C ARG A 260 3.10 -16.37 13.15
N VAL A 261 3.38 -15.27 12.46
CA VAL A 261 3.22 -13.91 12.99
C VAL A 261 1.75 -13.55 13.23
N LYS A 262 0.87 -13.83 12.25
CA LYS A 262 -0.59 -13.65 12.44
C LYS A 262 -1.12 -14.41 13.67
N LYS A 263 -0.57 -15.58 13.96
CA LYS A 263 -0.95 -16.38 15.13
C LYS A 263 -0.47 -15.77 16.46
N ARG A 264 0.60 -14.98 16.44
CA ARG A 264 1.19 -14.36 17.64
C ARG A 264 0.59 -12.99 17.99
N PHE A 265 0.01 -12.30 17.01
CA PHE A 265 -0.69 -11.03 17.19
C PHE A 265 -2.22 -11.16 17.36
N ASN A 266 -2.76 -12.36 17.18
CA ASN A 266 -4.18 -12.70 17.45
C ASN A 266 -4.38 -13.45 18.78
N ASN A 267 -3.30 -13.62 19.56
CA ASN A 267 -3.33 -14.01 20.98
C ASN A 267 -2.90 -12.80 21.80
#